data_AF-A0A1F6S2Y3-F1
#
_entry.id   AF-A0A1F6S2Y3-F1
#
_cell.length_a   1.000
_cell.length_b   1.000
_cell.length_c   1.000
_cell.angle_alpha   90.00
_cell.angle_beta   90.00
_cell.angle_gamma   90.00
#
_symmetry.space_group_name_H-M   'P 1'
#
loop_
_entity.id
_entity.type
_entity.pdbx_description
1 polymer ?
#
loop_
_entity_poly.entity_id
_entity_poly.type
_entity_poly.pdbx_seq_one_letter_code
_entity_poly.pdbx_strand_id
1 'polypeptide(L)'
;MGNRKILVSLTSLAAISDMNLSGWRSKIEEINSLGLTEIALFLTGLGKEERKDLYDVLENTPISSIPHVHLRTDMALDEIDYLSDKYKVEAFNLHSSTEFPLQYDYGKYASKIFLENCYVVPGESELQKFGGLCIDFSHWEEKKLENDQNYCEKMERAVANYMIGCAHVSAIKDRPIPVVINSKIKEFSSHVLESMHELDYIKKYKKYLPNIISIELENPIQEQLEAKKYLENIINTVS
;
A
#
# COMPACT_ATOMS: atom_id res chain seq x y z
N MET A 1 18.83 -1.63 -15.06
CA MET A 1 17.62 -1.22 -14.33
C MET A 1 17.31 -2.33 -13.35
N GLY A 2 17.18 -2.04 -12.06
CA GLY A 2 16.90 -3.06 -11.04
C GLY A 2 15.59 -3.77 -11.35
N ASN A 3 15.50 -5.06 -11.01
CA ASN A 3 14.29 -5.84 -11.21
C ASN A 3 13.25 -5.40 -10.17
N ARG A 4 12.33 -4.51 -10.53
CA ARG A 4 11.27 -4.03 -9.63
C ARG A 4 10.25 -5.13 -9.40
N LYS A 5 9.85 -5.33 -8.15
CA LYS A 5 8.75 -6.20 -7.74
C LYS A 5 7.47 -5.38 -7.71
N ILE A 6 6.55 -5.68 -8.63
CA ILE A 6 5.16 -5.22 -8.55
C ILE A 6 4.34 -6.36 -7.94
N LEU A 7 3.76 -6.10 -6.77
CA LEU A 7 3.05 -7.07 -5.96
C LEU A 7 1.55 -6.82 -6.08
N VAL A 8 0.79 -7.88 -6.38
CA VAL A 8 -0.64 -7.90 -6.04
C VAL A 8 -0.76 -8.00 -4.53
N SER A 9 -1.87 -7.54 -3.98
CA SER A 9 -2.03 -7.47 -2.54
C SER A 9 -3.30 -8.16 -2.05
N LEU A 10 -3.18 -8.72 -0.86
CA LEU A 10 -4.31 -9.01 -0.01
C LEU A 10 -4.57 -7.74 0.81
N THR A 11 -5.48 -6.88 0.33
CA THR A 11 -6.00 -5.78 1.12
C THR A 11 -7.15 -6.23 2.00
N SER A 12 -7.13 -5.77 3.25
CA SER A 12 -8.07 -6.20 4.29
C SER A 12 -9.10 -5.14 4.68
N LEU A 13 -9.28 -4.08 3.87
CA LEU A 13 -10.37 -3.13 4.10
C LEU A 13 -11.70 -3.91 4.07
N ALA A 14 -12.59 -3.56 5.00
CA ALA A 14 -13.83 -4.29 5.19
C ALA A 14 -14.63 -4.35 3.87
N ALA A 15 -15.19 -5.52 3.58
CA ALA A 15 -16.08 -5.70 2.44
C ALA A 15 -17.19 -4.63 2.49
N ILE A 16 -17.20 -3.73 1.51
CA ILE A 16 -18.30 -2.78 1.34
C ILE A 16 -19.37 -3.53 0.55
N SER A 17 -20.40 -4.01 1.26
CA SER A 17 -21.47 -4.85 0.71
C SER A 17 -22.16 -4.24 -0.51
N ASP A 18 -22.23 -2.90 -0.58
CA ASP A 18 -22.89 -2.17 -1.66
C ASP A 18 -22.05 -2.10 -2.95
N MET A 19 -20.78 -2.51 -2.91
CA MET A 19 -19.84 -2.46 -4.04
C MET A 19 -19.44 -3.86 -4.58
N ASN A 20 -20.08 -4.94 -4.12
CA ASN A 20 -19.70 -6.32 -4.45
C ASN A 20 -18.20 -6.64 -4.19
N LEU A 21 -17.55 -5.92 -3.27
CA LEU A 21 -16.15 -6.16 -2.93
C LEU A 21 -16.06 -7.38 -2.01
N SER A 22 -15.21 -8.33 -2.39
CA SER A 22 -15.03 -9.56 -1.64
C SER A 22 -14.07 -9.34 -0.47
N GLY A 23 -14.44 -9.86 0.71
CA GLY A 23 -13.57 -9.77 1.89
C GLY A 23 -12.26 -10.55 1.70
N TRP A 24 -11.28 -10.31 2.58
CA TRP A 24 -9.95 -10.91 2.48
C TRP A 24 -9.95 -12.45 2.34
N ARG A 25 -10.95 -13.14 2.88
CA ARG A 25 -11.10 -14.60 2.73
C ARG A 25 -11.30 -15.04 1.28
N SER A 26 -12.10 -14.31 0.51
CA SER A 26 -12.32 -14.61 -0.91
C SER A 26 -11.04 -14.34 -1.72
N LYS A 27 -10.29 -13.28 -1.38
CA LYS A 27 -8.96 -13.05 -1.99
C LYS A 27 -7.99 -14.21 -1.69
N ILE A 28 -8.05 -14.81 -0.50
CA ILE A 28 -7.26 -16.02 -0.19
C ILE A 28 -7.67 -17.21 -1.06
N GLU A 29 -8.96 -17.43 -1.29
CA GLU A 29 -9.43 -18.49 -2.19
C GLU A 29 -8.89 -18.30 -3.61
N GLU A 30 -8.90 -17.06 -4.12
CA GLU A 30 -8.29 -16.72 -5.41
C GLU A 30 -6.77 -16.97 -5.41
N ILE A 31 -6.05 -16.49 -4.38
CA ILE A 31 -4.60 -16.72 -4.22
C ILE A 31 -4.26 -18.22 -4.27
N ASN A 32 -5.03 -19.04 -3.56
CA ASN A 32 -4.86 -20.49 -3.54
C ASN A 32 -5.12 -21.11 -4.92
N SER A 33 -6.22 -20.72 -5.56
CA SER A 33 -6.60 -21.18 -6.89
C SER A 33 -5.56 -20.82 -7.96
N LEU A 34 -4.99 -19.62 -7.87
CA LEU A 34 -3.97 -19.08 -8.77
C LEU A 34 -2.55 -19.56 -8.42
N GLY A 35 -2.36 -20.23 -7.28
CA GLY A 35 -1.06 -20.73 -6.83
C GLY A 35 -0.05 -19.62 -6.54
N LEU A 36 -0.50 -18.45 -6.08
CA LEU A 36 0.38 -17.31 -5.81
C LEU A 36 1.21 -17.56 -4.55
N THR A 37 2.53 -17.41 -4.68
CA THR A 37 3.49 -17.67 -3.59
C THR A 37 4.09 -16.39 -2.99
N GLU A 38 3.91 -15.25 -3.67
CA GLU A 38 4.43 -13.94 -3.29
C GLU A 38 3.36 -12.86 -3.48
N ILE A 39 3.04 -12.12 -2.42
CA ILE A 39 2.05 -11.03 -2.39
C ILE A 39 2.51 -9.87 -1.49
N ALA A 40 1.82 -8.73 -1.53
CA ALA A 40 1.85 -7.74 -0.45
C ALA A 40 0.66 -7.96 0.50
N LEU A 41 0.79 -7.53 1.76
CA LEU A 41 -0.24 -7.73 2.79
C LEU A 41 -0.61 -6.40 3.45
N PHE A 42 -1.88 -6.02 3.41
CA PHE A 42 -2.35 -4.80 4.06
C PHE A 42 -3.27 -5.16 5.22
N LEU A 43 -2.90 -4.78 6.44
CA LEU A 43 -3.58 -5.19 7.68
C LEU A 43 -4.44 -4.06 8.29
N THR A 44 -4.53 -2.91 7.61
CA THR A 44 -5.17 -1.67 8.09
C THR A 44 -6.63 -1.86 8.48
N GLY A 45 -7.36 -2.72 7.77
CA GLY A 45 -8.77 -2.99 8.04
C GLY A 45 -9.06 -3.97 9.20
N LEU A 46 -8.06 -4.67 9.74
CA LEU A 46 -8.26 -5.76 10.71
C LEU A 46 -7.85 -5.40 12.13
N GLY A 47 -8.75 -5.65 13.07
CA GLY A 47 -8.43 -5.65 14.50
C GLY A 47 -7.56 -6.84 14.90
N LYS A 48 -7.04 -6.83 16.12
CA LYS A 48 -6.08 -7.84 16.63
C LYS A 48 -6.56 -9.29 16.44
N GLU A 49 -7.81 -9.60 16.81
CA GLU A 49 -8.35 -10.96 16.68
C GLU A 49 -8.55 -11.39 15.22
N GLU A 50 -8.93 -10.45 14.35
CA GLU A 50 -9.10 -10.72 12.91
C GLU A 50 -7.75 -10.92 12.21
N ARG A 51 -6.71 -10.19 12.63
CA ARG A 51 -5.33 -10.41 12.15
C ARG A 51 -4.83 -11.79 12.53
N LYS A 52 -5.09 -12.25 13.77
CA LYS A 52 -4.74 -13.60 14.20
C LYS A 52 -5.42 -14.66 13.34
N ASP A 53 -6.72 -14.52 13.11
CA ASP A 53 -7.47 -15.40 12.21
C ASP A 53 -6.89 -15.40 10.79
N LEU A 54 -6.54 -14.23 10.25
CA LEU A 54 -5.85 -14.13 8.97
C LEU A 54 -4.49 -14.87 8.98
N TYR A 55 -3.68 -14.73 10.03
CA TYR A 55 -2.38 -15.42 10.13
C TYR A 55 -2.57 -16.94 10.12
N ASP A 56 -3.52 -17.47 10.89
CA ASP A 56 -3.84 -18.90 10.94
C ASP A 56 -4.25 -19.42 9.55
N VAL A 57 -5.01 -18.62 8.79
CA VAL A 57 -5.41 -18.97 7.41
C VAL A 57 -4.21 -18.91 6.46
N LEU A 58 -3.37 -17.88 6.55
CA LEU A 58 -2.20 -17.69 5.68
C LEU A 58 -1.23 -18.88 5.74
N GLU A 59 -1.07 -19.52 6.91
CA GLU A 59 -0.22 -20.71 7.06
C GLU A 59 -0.67 -21.91 6.21
N ASN A 60 -1.93 -21.92 5.79
CA ASN A 60 -2.52 -22.97 4.97
C ASN A 60 -2.60 -22.59 3.48
N THR A 61 -1.91 -21.54 3.06
CA THR A 61 -1.83 -21.07 1.67
C THR A 61 -0.48 -21.44 1.03
N PRO A 62 -0.32 -21.34 -0.30
CA PRO A 62 0.99 -21.48 -0.94
C PRO A 62 1.91 -20.27 -0.74
N ILE A 63 1.45 -19.20 -0.06
CA ILE A 63 2.24 -18.00 0.19
C ILE A 63 3.47 -18.35 1.03
N SER A 64 4.64 -18.02 0.53
CA SER A 64 5.93 -18.24 1.20
C SER A 64 6.79 -16.99 1.29
N SER A 65 6.33 -15.88 0.70
CA SER A 65 6.99 -14.59 0.66
C SER A 65 5.95 -13.47 0.74
N ILE A 66 6.14 -12.52 1.65
CA ILE A 66 5.36 -11.28 1.74
C ILE A 66 6.35 -10.12 1.84
N PRO A 67 6.93 -9.66 0.71
CA PRO A 67 8.00 -8.66 0.75
C PRO A 67 7.58 -7.32 1.33
N HIS A 68 6.28 -7.01 1.29
CA HIS A 68 5.71 -5.76 1.78
C HIS A 68 4.51 -5.99 2.69
N VAL A 69 4.54 -5.38 3.87
CA VAL A 69 3.42 -5.39 4.83
C VAL A 69 3.06 -3.98 5.27
N HIS A 70 1.81 -3.60 5.05
CA HIS A 70 1.22 -2.40 5.64
C HIS A 70 0.72 -2.69 7.04
N LEU A 71 1.45 -2.17 8.02
CA LEU A 71 1.17 -2.34 9.43
C LEU A 71 0.06 -1.39 9.89
N ARG A 72 -0.59 -1.77 11.00
CA ARG A 72 -1.32 -0.83 11.86
C ARG A 72 -0.43 -0.37 13.00
N THR A 73 -0.74 0.79 13.56
CA THR A 73 0.03 1.38 14.67
C THR A 73 -0.20 0.67 16.01
N ASP A 74 -1.15 -0.26 16.05
CA ASP A 74 -1.53 -1.11 17.20
C ASP A 74 -0.97 -2.54 17.14
N MET A 75 -0.11 -2.85 16.17
CA MET A 75 0.49 -4.18 16.03
C MET A 75 1.63 -4.39 17.02
N ALA A 76 1.59 -5.49 17.75
CA ALA A 76 2.64 -5.80 18.71
C ALA A 76 3.91 -6.33 18.00
N LEU A 77 5.07 -6.21 18.66
CA LEU A 77 6.36 -6.63 18.08
C LEU A 77 6.40 -8.14 17.76
N ASP A 78 5.67 -8.98 18.49
CA ASP A 78 5.57 -10.41 18.21
C ASP A 78 4.82 -10.72 16.90
N GLU A 79 3.82 -9.91 16.54
CA GLU A 79 3.18 -9.99 15.23
C GLU A 79 4.17 -9.62 14.11
N ILE A 80 4.96 -8.58 14.31
CA ILE A 80 5.96 -8.13 13.33
C ILE A 80 7.10 -9.15 13.20
N ASP A 81 7.54 -9.73 14.32
CA ASP A 81 8.51 -10.84 14.36
C ASP A 81 8.00 -12.04 13.56
N TYR A 82 6.77 -12.48 13.85
CA TYR A 82 6.13 -13.56 13.12
C TYR A 82 6.11 -13.30 11.61
N LEU A 83 5.63 -12.12 11.18
CA LEU A 83 5.54 -11.78 9.77
C LEU A 83 6.93 -11.72 9.11
N SER A 84 7.88 -11.04 9.74
CA SER A 84 9.25 -10.89 9.25
C SER A 84 9.94 -12.24 9.07
N ASP A 85 9.84 -13.13 10.07
CA ASP A 85 10.56 -14.41 10.07
C ASP A 85 9.89 -15.45 9.17
N LYS A 86 8.55 -15.54 9.23
CA LYS A 86 7.78 -16.53 8.45
C LYS A 86 7.75 -16.20 6.97
N TYR A 87 7.52 -14.92 6.63
CA TYR A 87 7.24 -14.49 5.25
C TYR A 87 8.34 -13.63 4.65
N LYS A 88 9.50 -13.49 5.32
CA LYS A 88 10.70 -12.81 4.80
C LYS A 88 10.44 -11.37 4.38
N VAL A 89 9.76 -10.62 5.22
CA VAL A 89 9.39 -9.23 4.93
C VAL A 89 10.63 -8.36 4.70
N GLU A 90 10.63 -7.66 3.58
CA GLU A 90 11.70 -6.76 3.16
C GLU A 90 11.42 -5.32 3.59
N ALA A 91 10.17 -4.89 3.46
CA ALA A 91 9.70 -3.55 3.85
C ALA A 91 8.38 -3.63 4.63
N PHE A 92 8.27 -2.78 5.63
CA PHE A 92 7.02 -2.46 6.30
C PHE A 92 6.67 -1.01 5.98
N ASN A 93 5.39 -0.67 5.96
CA ASN A 93 4.96 0.72 6.01
C ASN A 93 3.95 1.00 7.13
N LEU A 94 3.91 2.26 7.54
CA LEU A 94 3.00 2.83 8.54
C LEU A 94 2.58 4.22 8.09
N HIS A 95 1.39 4.65 8.49
CA HIS A 95 1.03 6.07 8.42
C HIS A 95 1.82 6.89 9.45
N SER A 96 1.86 8.22 9.27
CA SER A 96 2.48 9.15 10.24
C SER A 96 1.88 9.01 11.64
N SER A 97 2.73 9.09 12.67
CA SER A 97 2.31 9.10 14.07
C SER A 97 1.56 10.38 14.48
N THR A 98 1.64 11.42 13.65
CA THR A 98 0.83 12.63 13.79
C THR A 98 -0.66 12.34 13.56
N GLU A 99 -0.96 11.40 12.67
CA GLU A 99 -2.34 10.98 12.36
C GLU A 99 -2.73 9.74 13.18
N PHE A 100 -1.80 8.78 13.30
CA PHE A 100 -2.02 7.49 13.95
C PHE A 100 -0.92 7.22 14.98
N PRO A 101 -1.10 7.63 16.25
CA PRO A 101 -0.06 7.45 17.26
C PRO A 101 0.39 5.99 17.42
N LEU A 102 1.70 5.79 17.55
CA LEU A 102 2.30 4.47 17.77
C LEU A 102 1.96 3.96 19.17
N GLN A 103 1.56 2.69 19.28
CA GLN A 103 1.31 2.05 20.58
C GLN A 103 2.52 1.29 21.14
N TYR A 104 3.49 0.98 20.29
CA TYR A 104 4.69 0.23 20.64
C TYR A 104 5.94 0.92 20.09
N ASP A 105 7.10 0.61 20.68
CA ASP A 105 8.40 1.01 20.16
C ASP A 105 8.83 0.06 19.03
N TYR A 106 8.84 0.56 17.80
CA TYR A 106 9.26 -0.18 16.62
C TYR A 106 10.76 -0.05 16.31
N GLY A 107 11.58 0.39 17.25
CA GLY A 107 13.03 0.57 17.08
C GLY A 107 13.77 -0.63 16.48
N LYS A 108 13.35 -1.86 16.81
CA LYS A 108 13.90 -3.11 16.22
C LYS A 108 13.76 -3.14 14.69
N TYR A 109 12.67 -2.60 14.15
CA TYR A 109 12.32 -2.62 12.74
C TYR A 109 12.45 -1.26 12.05
N ALA A 110 12.93 -0.23 12.78
CA ALA A 110 12.95 1.15 12.32
C ALA A 110 13.54 1.31 10.90
N SER A 111 14.67 0.67 10.62
CA SER A 111 15.33 0.71 9.30
C SER A 111 14.57 0.05 8.15
N LYS A 112 13.58 -0.81 8.45
CA LYS A 112 12.71 -1.49 7.47
C LYS A 112 11.31 -0.90 7.38
N ILE A 113 10.96 0.02 8.29
CA ILE A 113 9.67 0.70 8.28
C ILE A 113 9.81 2.00 7.49
N PHE A 114 8.88 2.23 6.56
CA PHE A 114 8.79 3.41 5.73
C PHE A 114 7.48 4.14 6.01
N LEU A 115 7.54 5.45 6.24
CA LEU A 115 6.35 6.23 6.58
C LEU A 115 5.62 6.66 5.33
N GLU A 116 4.31 6.49 5.32
CA GLU A 116 3.46 6.74 4.17
C GLU A 116 2.89 8.15 4.15
N ASN A 117 2.79 8.73 2.94
CA ASN A 117 1.98 9.92 2.72
C ASN A 117 0.50 9.56 2.55
N CYS A 118 -0.34 10.05 3.47
CA CYS A 118 -1.79 9.91 3.39
C CYS A 118 -2.42 11.31 3.36
N TYR A 119 -3.24 11.70 4.35
CA TYR A 119 -3.76 13.06 4.45
C TYR A 119 -2.66 14.08 4.78
N VAL A 120 -1.58 13.65 5.44
CA VAL A 120 -0.37 14.46 5.63
C VAL A 120 0.87 13.78 5.08
N VAL A 121 1.87 14.59 4.73
CA VAL A 121 3.22 14.11 4.45
C VAL A 121 3.94 13.90 5.79
N PRO A 122 4.59 12.73 6.03
CA PRO A 122 5.34 12.49 7.25
C PRO A 122 6.37 13.60 7.54
N GLY A 123 6.45 14.01 8.81
CA GLY A 123 7.36 15.08 9.21
C GLY A 123 8.83 14.64 9.22
N GLU A 124 9.74 15.60 9.06
CA GLU A 124 11.20 15.38 9.04
C GLU A 124 11.69 14.60 10.27
N SER A 125 11.19 14.97 11.46
CA SER A 125 11.54 14.33 12.73
C SER A 125 11.04 12.89 12.86
N GLU A 126 10.00 12.51 12.12
CA GLU A 126 9.51 11.14 12.08
C GLU A 126 10.32 10.33 11.06
N LEU A 127 10.52 10.88 9.85
CA LEU A 127 11.29 10.25 8.78
C LEU A 127 12.73 9.94 9.20
N GLN A 128 13.36 10.77 10.04
CA GLN A 128 14.70 10.51 10.60
C GLN A 128 14.77 9.31 11.55
N LYS A 129 13.64 8.85 12.10
CA LYS A 129 13.57 7.70 13.01
C LYS A 129 13.39 6.37 12.28
N PHE A 130 13.02 6.41 11.00
CA PHE A 130 12.61 5.26 10.22
C PHE A 130 13.43 5.13 8.93
N GLY A 131 13.19 4.07 8.15
CA GLY A 131 13.93 3.75 6.93
C GLY A 131 13.72 4.77 5.80
N GLY A 132 12.68 5.58 5.89
CA GLY A 132 12.38 6.65 4.94
C GLY A 132 10.89 6.71 4.60
N LEU A 133 10.59 6.89 3.32
CA LEU A 133 9.25 7.14 2.79
C LEU A 133 8.68 5.89 2.10
N CYS A 134 7.41 5.58 2.40
CA CYS A 134 6.54 4.81 1.52
C CYS A 134 5.74 5.82 0.72
N ILE A 135 5.82 5.79 -0.61
CA ILE A 135 5.00 6.72 -1.40
C ILE A 135 3.68 6.06 -1.77
N ASP A 136 2.57 6.59 -1.28
CA ASP A 136 1.30 6.40 -1.96
C ASP A 136 1.20 7.42 -3.11
N PHE A 137 1.34 6.92 -4.34
CA PHE A 137 1.32 7.79 -5.51
C PHE A 137 -0.08 8.32 -5.82
N SER A 138 -1.13 7.61 -5.43
CA SER A 138 -2.51 8.03 -5.67
C SER A 138 -2.85 9.25 -4.81
N HIS A 139 -2.49 9.24 -3.53
CA HIS A 139 -2.65 10.36 -2.63
C HIS A 139 -1.86 11.58 -3.12
N TRP A 140 -0.62 11.38 -3.59
CA TRP A 140 0.15 12.50 -4.13
C TRP A 140 -0.44 13.07 -5.43
N GLU A 141 -0.90 12.21 -6.34
CA GLU A 141 -1.53 12.66 -7.59
C GLU A 141 -2.85 13.40 -7.32
N GLU A 142 -3.67 12.90 -6.40
CA GLU A 142 -4.89 13.59 -5.96
C GLU A 142 -4.58 15.00 -5.46
N LYS A 143 -3.58 15.17 -4.59
CA LYS A 143 -3.22 16.51 -4.08
C LYS A 143 -2.70 17.45 -5.16
N LYS A 144 -2.12 16.94 -6.25
CA LYS A 144 -1.82 17.75 -7.44
C LYS A 144 -3.09 18.17 -8.18
N LEU A 145 -4.05 17.27 -8.36
CA LEU A 145 -5.34 17.57 -9.00
C LEU A 145 -6.16 18.59 -8.20
N GLU A 146 -6.06 18.54 -6.87
CA GLU A 146 -6.69 19.49 -5.94
C GLU A 146 -5.96 20.84 -5.85
N ASN A 147 -4.79 20.97 -6.49
CA ASN A 147 -3.90 22.13 -6.38
C ASN A 147 -3.44 22.44 -4.94
N ASP A 148 -3.26 21.41 -4.10
CA ASP A 148 -2.69 21.56 -2.77
C ASP A 148 -1.17 21.73 -2.88
N GLN A 149 -0.75 22.98 -3.09
CA GLN A 149 0.66 23.35 -3.20
C GLN A 149 1.44 23.02 -1.92
N ASN A 150 0.84 23.16 -0.74
CA ASN A 150 1.54 22.92 0.52
C ASN A 150 1.89 21.44 0.70
N TYR A 151 0.95 20.55 0.39
CA TYR A 151 1.19 19.12 0.40
C TYR A 151 2.25 18.74 -0.64
N CYS A 152 2.11 19.25 -1.87
CA CYS A 152 3.02 18.93 -2.96
C CYS A 152 4.47 19.38 -2.66
N GLU A 153 4.68 20.57 -2.12
CA GLU A 153 6.02 21.06 -1.72
C GLU A 153 6.63 20.20 -0.61
N LYS A 154 5.82 19.73 0.35
CA LYS A 154 6.29 18.81 1.40
C LYS A 154 6.69 17.46 0.80
N MET A 155 5.89 16.90 -0.11
CA MET A 155 6.23 15.66 -0.82
C MET A 155 7.52 15.82 -1.63
N GLU A 156 7.66 16.90 -2.40
CA GLU A 156 8.86 17.17 -3.19
C GLU A 156 10.11 17.26 -2.31
N ARG A 157 9.99 17.90 -1.13
CA ARG A 157 11.06 17.92 -0.14
C ARG A 157 11.34 16.53 0.42
N ALA A 158 10.32 15.74 0.76
CA ALA A 158 10.51 14.41 1.32
C ALA A 158 11.24 13.49 0.33
N VAL A 159 10.78 13.40 -0.93
CA VAL A 159 11.40 12.54 -1.95
C VAL A 159 12.81 12.99 -2.36
N ALA A 160 13.17 14.26 -2.13
CA ALA A 160 14.51 14.77 -2.38
C ALA A 160 15.51 14.42 -1.28
N ASN A 161 15.05 14.20 -0.04
CA ASN A 161 15.92 14.08 1.13
C ASN A 161 15.90 12.68 1.77
N TYR A 162 14.90 11.86 1.48
CA TYR A 162 14.72 10.55 2.11
C TYR A 162 14.69 9.41 1.11
N MET A 163 15.17 8.24 1.55
CA MET A 163 15.05 7.00 0.78
C MET A 163 13.57 6.64 0.59
N ILE A 164 13.23 6.18 -0.62
CA ILE A 164 11.92 5.60 -0.92
C ILE A 164 12.11 4.08 -0.87
N GLY A 165 11.53 3.42 0.13
CA GLY A 165 11.71 1.98 0.34
C GLY A 165 10.69 1.12 -0.40
N CYS A 166 9.44 1.55 -0.33
CA CYS A 166 8.28 0.91 -0.93
C CYS A 166 7.29 1.98 -1.43
N ALA A 167 6.30 1.54 -2.19
CA ALA A 167 5.25 2.42 -2.68
C ALA A 167 3.92 1.69 -2.84
N HIS A 168 2.84 2.45 -2.78
CA HIS A 168 1.49 2.03 -3.12
C HIS A 168 1.06 2.63 -4.45
N VAL A 169 0.29 1.84 -5.19
CA VAL A 169 -0.38 2.27 -6.41
C VAL A 169 -1.82 1.82 -6.35
N SER A 170 -2.74 2.78 -6.42
CA SER A 170 -4.17 2.56 -6.53
C SER A 170 -4.74 3.42 -7.67
N ALA A 171 -6.06 3.44 -7.85
CA ALA A 171 -6.71 4.12 -8.96
C ALA A 171 -6.82 5.63 -8.71
N ILE A 172 -6.67 6.43 -9.78
CA ILE A 172 -7.05 7.85 -9.80
C ILE A 172 -8.19 8.04 -10.80
N LYS A 173 -9.34 8.50 -10.28
CA LYS A 173 -10.55 8.75 -11.06
C LYS A 173 -10.43 10.01 -11.90
N ASP A 174 -11.10 10.05 -13.05
CA ASP A 174 -11.17 11.26 -13.89
C ASP A 174 -11.95 12.41 -13.24
N ARG A 175 -12.81 12.07 -12.27
CA ARG A 175 -13.64 13.01 -11.51
C ARG A 175 -13.70 12.57 -10.05
N PRO A 176 -13.81 13.51 -9.11
CA PRO A 176 -13.81 13.16 -7.70
C PRO A 176 -15.10 12.41 -7.33
N ILE A 177 -14.95 11.29 -6.64
CA ILE A 177 -16.03 10.39 -6.22
C ILE A 177 -16.32 10.57 -4.72
N PRO A 178 -17.56 10.37 -4.25
CA PRO A 178 -17.87 10.44 -2.83
C PRO A 178 -17.11 9.37 -2.03
N VAL A 179 -16.54 9.76 -0.89
CA VAL A 179 -15.89 8.81 0.03
C VAL A 179 -16.95 7.95 0.70
N VAL A 180 -16.70 6.64 0.81
CA VAL A 180 -17.63 5.65 1.36
C VAL A 180 -18.12 6.01 2.76
N ILE A 181 -17.21 6.46 3.62
CA ILE A 181 -17.51 6.80 5.02
C ILE A 181 -18.17 8.18 5.18
N ASN A 182 -18.06 9.06 4.18
CA ASN A 182 -18.67 10.38 4.21
C ASN A 182 -18.89 10.92 2.79
N SER A 183 -20.11 10.73 2.28
CA SER A 183 -20.49 11.12 0.92
C SER A 183 -20.43 12.63 0.63
N LYS A 184 -20.20 13.48 1.65
CA LYS A 184 -19.95 14.92 1.46
C LYS A 184 -18.51 15.24 1.09
N ILE A 185 -17.58 14.34 1.42
CA ILE A 185 -16.18 14.43 1.02
C ILE A 185 -16.07 13.73 -0.33
N LYS A 186 -15.29 14.31 -1.25
CA LYS A 186 -15.00 13.70 -2.54
C LYS A 186 -13.49 13.63 -2.75
N GLU A 187 -13.03 12.51 -3.28
CA GLU A 187 -11.63 12.18 -3.48
C GLU A 187 -11.43 11.68 -4.92
N PHE A 188 -10.24 11.86 -5.47
CA PHE A 188 -9.87 11.29 -6.77
C PHE A 188 -9.24 9.91 -6.62
N SER A 189 -8.53 9.69 -5.52
CA SER A 189 -7.93 8.41 -5.18
C SER A 189 -9.00 7.37 -4.85
N SER A 190 -8.75 6.12 -5.23
CA SER A 190 -9.68 5.02 -4.98
C SER A 190 -8.95 3.68 -4.94
N HIS A 191 -9.31 2.85 -3.97
CA HIS A 191 -8.88 1.45 -3.95
C HIS A 191 -9.72 0.57 -4.89
N VAL A 192 -10.63 1.11 -5.70
CA VAL A 192 -11.38 0.35 -6.70
C VAL A 192 -11.02 0.82 -8.09
N LEU A 193 -10.37 -0.06 -8.84
CA LEU A 193 -10.01 0.15 -10.24
C LEU A 193 -11.21 -0.17 -11.13
N GLU A 194 -11.62 0.78 -11.98
CA GLU A 194 -12.68 0.58 -12.98
C GLU A 194 -12.10 0.53 -14.40
N SER A 195 -10.91 1.11 -14.60
CA SER A 195 -10.21 1.14 -15.90
C SER A 195 -8.71 1.23 -15.70
N MET A 196 -7.94 0.50 -16.51
CA MET A 196 -6.46 0.54 -16.46
C MET A 196 -5.88 1.95 -16.69
N HIS A 197 -6.59 2.83 -17.40
CA HIS A 197 -6.19 4.22 -17.58
C HIS A 197 -6.12 5.01 -16.28
N GLU A 198 -6.83 4.58 -15.23
CA GLU A 198 -6.77 5.19 -13.91
C GLU A 198 -5.38 4.99 -13.24
N LEU A 199 -4.49 4.18 -13.84
CA LEU A 199 -3.10 3.97 -13.43
C LEU A 199 -2.09 4.76 -14.28
N ASP A 200 -2.54 5.46 -15.33
CA ASP A 200 -1.63 6.15 -16.28
C ASP A 200 -0.81 7.26 -15.63
N TYR A 201 -1.29 7.82 -14.52
CA TYR A 201 -0.59 8.86 -13.76
C TYR A 201 0.80 8.42 -13.28
N ILE A 202 1.01 7.12 -13.06
CA ILE A 202 2.32 6.55 -12.65
C ILE A 202 3.45 6.87 -13.62
N LYS A 203 3.15 7.12 -14.91
CA LYS A 203 4.15 7.54 -15.90
C LYS A 203 4.89 8.82 -15.47
N LYS A 204 4.23 9.72 -14.72
CA LYS A 204 4.81 10.97 -14.19
C LYS A 204 5.83 10.71 -13.06
N TYR A 205 5.76 9.55 -12.41
CA TYR A 205 6.49 9.24 -11.18
C TYR A 205 7.64 8.23 -11.38
N LYS A 206 7.95 7.83 -12.62
CA LYS A 206 8.97 6.81 -12.93
C LYS A 206 10.31 6.98 -12.20
N LYS A 207 10.77 8.23 -12.03
CA LYS A 207 12.03 8.54 -11.33
C LYS A 207 12.02 8.29 -9.82
N TYR A 208 10.83 8.17 -9.22
CA TYR A 208 10.64 7.96 -7.79
C TYR A 208 10.24 6.51 -7.46
N LEU A 209 10.07 5.64 -8.46
CA LEU A 209 9.63 4.27 -8.24
C LEU A 209 10.69 3.43 -7.51
N PRO A 210 10.39 2.90 -6.31
CA PRO A 210 11.28 2.02 -5.57
C PRO A 210 11.31 0.61 -6.18
N ASN A 211 12.07 -0.29 -5.53
CA ASN A 211 12.14 -1.69 -5.94
C ASN A 211 10.90 -2.51 -5.56
N ILE A 212 10.16 -2.09 -4.53
CA ILE A 212 8.94 -2.78 -4.06
C ILE A 212 7.75 -1.85 -4.28
N ILE A 213 6.83 -2.25 -5.15
CA ILE A 213 5.61 -1.51 -5.46
C ILE A 213 4.43 -2.44 -5.19
N SER A 214 3.52 -2.03 -4.33
CA SER A 214 2.31 -2.80 -4.01
C SER A 214 1.10 -2.15 -4.64
N ILE A 215 0.29 -2.97 -5.30
CA ILE A 215 -1.00 -2.55 -5.83
C ILE A 215 -1.97 -2.57 -4.66
N GLU A 216 -2.51 -1.43 -4.24
CA GLU A 216 -3.45 -1.33 -3.12
C GLU A 216 -4.87 -1.16 -3.66
N LEU A 217 -5.45 -2.28 -4.10
CA LEU A 217 -6.78 -2.34 -4.67
C LEU A 217 -7.63 -3.39 -3.96
N GLU A 218 -8.92 -3.08 -3.85
CA GLU A 218 -9.96 -3.98 -3.36
C GLU A 218 -10.48 -4.94 -4.43
N ASN A 219 -10.12 -4.72 -5.70
CA ASN A 219 -10.47 -5.59 -6.80
C ASN A 219 -10.03 -7.05 -6.56
N PRO A 220 -10.73 -8.03 -7.17
CA PRO A 220 -10.32 -9.42 -7.21
C PRO A 220 -8.84 -9.60 -7.57
N ILE A 221 -8.19 -10.64 -7.04
CA ILE A 221 -6.76 -10.88 -7.26
C ILE A 221 -6.47 -11.06 -8.75
N GLN A 222 -7.38 -11.68 -9.49
CA GLN A 222 -7.26 -11.79 -10.94
C GLN A 222 -7.17 -10.43 -11.65
N GLU A 223 -7.98 -9.45 -11.25
CA GLU A 223 -7.94 -8.09 -11.81
C GLU A 223 -6.66 -7.35 -11.39
N GLN A 224 -6.20 -7.57 -10.16
CA GLN A 224 -4.91 -7.01 -9.72
C GLN A 224 -3.73 -7.57 -10.53
N LEU A 225 -3.78 -8.83 -10.98
CA LEU A 225 -2.76 -9.39 -11.88
C LEU A 225 -2.77 -8.71 -13.25
N GLU A 226 -3.93 -8.31 -13.75
CA GLU A 226 -4.04 -7.51 -14.98
C GLU A 226 -3.46 -6.11 -14.78
N ALA A 227 -3.78 -5.47 -13.66
CA ALA A 227 -3.22 -4.18 -13.27
C ALA A 227 -1.69 -4.25 -13.13
N LYS A 228 -1.17 -5.32 -12.52
CA LYS A 228 0.27 -5.60 -12.44
C LYS A 228 0.91 -5.63 -13.82
N LYS A 229 0.37 -6.43 -14.75
CA LYS A 229 0.88 -6.53 -16.12
C LYS A 229 0.84 -5.18 -16.84
N TYR A 230 -0.22 -4.40 -16.62
CA TYR A 230 -0.34 -3.06 -17.17
C TYR A 230 0.74 -2.12 -16.64
N LEU A 231 0.94 -2.09 -15.31
CA LEU A 231 1.99 -1.30 -14.65
C LEU A 231 3.39 -1.67 -15.14
N GLU A 232 3.69 -2.97 -15.24
CA GLU A 232 4.95 -3.47 -15.78
C GLU A 232 5.21 -2.91 -17.19
N ASN A 233 4.18 -2.85 -18.04
CA ASN A 233 4.30 -2.28 -19.40
C ASN A 233 4.57 -0.78 -19.38
N ILE A 234 3.79 0.01 -18.64
CA ILE A 234 3.91 1.47 -18.67
C ILE A 234 5.15 1.99 -17.94
N ILE A 235 5.64 1.26 -16.94
CA ILE A 235 6.86 1.59 -16.19
C ILE A 235 8.12 1.26 -17.01
N ASN A 236 8.13 0.11 -17.71
CA ASN A 236 9.30 -0.34 -18.47
C ASN A 236 9.40 0.27 -19.88
N THR A 237 8.31 0.85 -20.41
CA THR A 237 8.38 1.61 -21.67
C THR A 237 9.32 2.80 -21.50
N VAL A 238 10.40 2.83 -22.28
CA VAL A 238 11.29 4.00 -22.38
C VAL A 238 10.52 5.11 -23.08
N SER A 239 10.25 6.20 -22.37
CA SER A 239 9.78 7.46 -22.93
C SER A 239 10.98 8.32 -23.31
#